data_AF-A0A8H3BDF9-F1
#
_entry.id   AF-A0A8H3BDF9-F1
#
_cell.length_a   1.000
_cell.length_b   1.000
_cell.length_c   1.000
_cell.angle_alpha   90.00
_cell.angle_beta   90.00
_cell.angle_gamma   90.00
#
_symmetry.space_group_name_H-M   'P 1'
#
loop_
_entity.id
_entity.type
_entity.pdbx_description
1 polymer ?
#
loop_
_entity_poly.entity_id
_entity_poly.type
_entity_poly.pdbx_seq_one_letter_code
_entity_poly.pdbx_strand_id
1 'polypeptide(L)'
;MDERMLKEYLRPSKCKVLVVAFLTAASIFYFQTQYWPLKSHSLQVELEIPQSKLPTLPAYNLSPDVAYNLGPYSPRYAVSSNISSDLPHGCNVTMISILQRHGARYPTKGAGVKIESTLAKLKLVAARDITAPFLQFVPTFNFTYLHDQLVPFGRAQSYVSGQIIAKKYPALGGRSFVRAANKTRIFESSQWWKQGFEGKPYDADVFNLAQPDLAIRIGPFQNNTLGVKTCPPQAKEPTPGSIAKKRWLSIFAPPITKRLNELLPGANLVDKDTVNLMSLCGFDTAAKDGVPSPWCNVFKNDEWKSYEYYTDIEKFYSSSYGSLYAPSEGAGWVNELLARLTNTPVRDNTTTNSTLDGNLKTFPIGPAAPRVFADFSSDNNIMKIIAAMGILRDPTNLPQEGPIPSSQQMVISKVVPFAGSTVVEKIRCSAKGRDLAPGDYVRILVNDAVTPLPLCDTLGYTSGMCFLDNFIKSQAFARSGGNFSLCFEQ
;
A
#
# COMPACT_ATOMS: atom_id res chain seq x y z
N MET A 1 45.36 -14.02 -37.92
CA MET A 1 45.13 -13.03 -38.99
C MET A 1 44.54 -11.80 -38.32
N ASP A 2 45.30 -11.03 -37.54
CA ASP A 2 46.62 -10.43 -37.81
C ASP A 2 46.56 -9.38 -38.93
N GLU A 3 47.31 -8.27 -38.86
CA GLU A 3 48.53 -8.04 -38.05
C GLU A 3 48.60 -6.63 -37.42
N ARG A 4 49.73 -6.29 -36.77
CA ARG A 4 49.98 -5.04 -36.05
C ARG A 4 50.92 -4.12 -36.85
N MET A 5 50.87 -2.80 -36.63
CA MET A 5 52.03 -1.89 -36.40
C MET A 5 51.49 -0.47 -36.11
N LEU A 6 51.90 0.23 -35.03
CA LEU A 6 53.08 1.12 -34.87
C LEU A 6 53.12 2.37 -35.80
N LYS A 7 53.59 3.57 -35.42
CA LYS A 7 53.80 4.27 -34.11
C LYS A 7 54.37 5.71 -34.38
N GLU A 8 54.12 6.67 -33.48
CA GLU A 8 54.97 7.88 -33.25
C GLU A 8 55.13 8.91 -34.44
N TYR A 9 55.87 10.04 -34.39
CA TYR A 9 56.87 10.58 -33.42
C TYR A 9 56.93 12.15 -33.35
N LEU A 10 57.17 12.67 -32.13
CA LEU A 10 57.98 13.87 -31.73
C LEU A 10 57.65 15.36 -32.05
N ARG A 11 58.24 16.20 -31.17
CA ARG A 11 58.36 17.70 -31.03
C ARG A 11 59.88 18.07 -31.13
N PRO A 12 60.41 19.32 -30.92
CA PRO A 12 59.85 20.65 -30.55
C PRO A 12 60.08 21.73 -31.65
N SER A 13 60.61 22.97 -31.57
CA SER A 13 61.22 23.94 -30.59
C SER A 13 61.44 25.31 -31.30
N LYS A 14 61.78 26.50 -30.73
CA LYS A 14 61.90 27.12 -29.37
C LYS A 14 62.11 28.66 -29.56
N CYS A 15 61.59 29.53 -28.67
CA CYS A 15 62.00 30.96 -28.46
C CYS A 15 61.75 31.98 -29.63
N LYS A 16 61.73 33.32 -29.50
CA LYS A 16 61.61 34.30 -28.37
C LYS A 16 61.26 35.73 -28.92
N VAL A 17 60.58 36.58 -28.11
CA VAL A 17 60.70 38.08 -27.98
C VAL A 17 60.77 38.93 -29.27
N LEU A 18 59.76 39.71 -29.72
CA LEU A 18 59.06 40.90 -29.13
C LEU A 18 59.77 42.25 -29.41
N VAL A 19 59.17 43.09 -30.28
CA VAL A 19 59.42 44.54 -30.49
C VAL A 19 58.06 45.26 -30.66
N VAL A 20 57.99 46.58 -30.46
CA VAL A 20 56.77 47.34 -30.12
C VAL A 20 56.14 48.11 -31.30
N ALA A 21 54.82 48.28 -31.19
CA ALA A 21 53.83 49.01 -32.01
C ALA A 21 54.24 50.33 -32.69
N PHE A 22 53.52 50.71 -33.76
CA PHE A 22 52.46 51.74 -33.71
C PHE A 22 51.59 51.73 -34.98
N LEU A 23 50.43 52.41 -34.93
CA LEU A 23 49.37 52.50 -35.96
C LEU A 23 48.60 51.16 -36.18
N THR A 24 47.28 51.10 -36.33
CA THR A 24 46.26 52.16 -36.51
C THR A 24 45.12 52.03 -35.49
N ALA A 25 44.45 53.15 -35.15
CA ALA A 25 43.30 53.16 -34.25
C ALA A 25 42.11 53.92 -34.89
N ALA A 26 41.04 53.20 -35.28
CA ALA A 26 39.74 53.79 -35.67
C ALA A 26 38.56 52.78 -35.82
N SER A 27 38.51 51.64 -35.11
CA SER A 27 37.42 50.64 -35.30
C SER A 27 36.82 50.01 -34.03
N ILE A 28 37.27 50.39 -32.82
CA ILE A 28 36.79 49.79 -31.56
C ILE A 28 36.40 50.90 -30.59
N PHE A 29 35.28 51.57 -30.86
CA PHE A 29 34.61 52.48 -29.91
C PHE A 29 33.07 52.41 -30.03
N TYR A 30 32.57 51.19 -30.14
CA TYR A 30 31.19 50.82 -29.86
C TYR A 30 31.25 49.52 -29.03
N PHE A 31 30.44 49.41 -27.97
CA PHE A 31 30.49 48.33 -26.96
C PHE A 31 31.77 48.24 -26.09
N GLN A 32 32.07 49.28 -25.28
CA GLN A 32 32.54 49.08 -23.89
C GLN A 32 32.46 50.39 -23.05
N THR A 33 31.29 50.67 -22.49
CA THR A 33 31.06 51.80 -21.56
C THR A 33 30.23 51.42 -20.32
N GLN A 34 30.43 50.20 -19.80
CA GLN A 34 30.16 49.83 -18.40
C GLN A 34 31.27 48.87 -17.91
N TYR A 35 31.30 48.61 -16.59
CA TYR A 35 32.24 47.72 -15.86
C TYR A 35 33.62 48.28 -15.48
N TRP A 36 33.65 49.12 -14.44
CA TRP A 36 34.62 49.02 -13.32
C TRP A 36 33.99 49.71 -12.09
N PRO A 37 34.33 49.31 -10.85
CA PRO A 37 34.09 48.03 -10.18
C PRO A 37 33.08 48.22 -9.01
N LEU A 38 32.80 47.17 -8.21
CA LEU A 38 32.70 47.28 -6.74
C LEU A 38 32.45 45.91 -6.05
N LYS A 39 33.16 45.67 -4.94
CA LYS A 39 32.92 44.67 -3.88
C LYS A 39 32.46 43.27 -4.29
N SER A 40 33.40 42.33 -4.30
CA SER A 40 33.13 40.89 -4.20
C SER A 40 32.30 40.55 -2.94
N HIS A 41 31.00 40.30 -3.12
CA HIS A 41 30.23 39.51 -2.18
C HIS A 41 30.22 38.07 -2.69
N SER A 42 30.56 37.12 -1.83
CA SER A 42 30.47 35.69 -2.12
C SER A 42 29.01 35.25 -2.11
N LEU A 43 28.32 35.49 -3.22
CA LEU A 43 27.04 34.83 -3.51
C LEU A 43 27.32 33.33 -3.61
N GLN A 44 27.06 32.61 -2.52
CA GLN A 44 26.88 31.17 -2.55
C GLN A 44 25.63 30.91 -3.37
N VAL A 45 25.82 30.60 -4.65
CA VAL A 45 24.80 29.90 -5.43
C VAL A 45 24.78 28.47 -4.87
N GLU A 46 23.97 28.27 -3.83
CA GLU A 46 23.52 26.93 -3.50
C GLU A 46 22.76 26.42 -4.72
N LEU A 47 23.41 25.50 -5.44
CA LEU A 47 22.74 24.64 -6.40
C LEU A 47 21.78 23.77 -5.60
N GLU A 48 20.54 24.24 -5.45
CA GLU A 48 19.43 23.41 -4.98
C GLU A 48 19.35 22.18 -5.87
N ILE A 49 19.91 21.07 -5.37
CA ILE A 49 19.78 19.76 -6.01
C ILE A 49 18.28 19.48 -6.02
N PRO A 50 17.64 19.33 -7.20
CA PRO A 50 16.19 19.16 -7.25
C PRO A 50 15.83 17.87 -6.53
N GLN A 51 15.24 17.99 -5.33
CA GLN A 51 14.70 16.85 -4.59
C GLN A 51 13.83 16.05 -5.56
N SER A 52 14.20 14.79 -5.80
CA SER A 52 13.55 13.97 -6.82
C SER A 52 12.13 13.62 -6.37
N LYS A 53 11.17 14.50 -6.71
CA LYS A 53 9.77 14.39 -6.31
C LYS A 53 9.26 12.97 -6.59
N LEU A 54 8.79 12.31 -5.53
CA LEU A 54 8.31 10.95 -5.64
C LEU A 54 7.13 10.89 -6.63
N PRO A 55 7.02 9.81 -7.44
CA PRO A 55 5.86 9.57 -8.27
C PRO A 55 4.56 9.67 -7.46
N THR A 56 3.54 10.31 -8.02
CA THR A 56 2.23 10.44 -7.35
C THR A 56 1.39 9.20 -7.66
N LEU A 57 0.89 8.51 -6.63
CA LEU A 57 -0.01 7.37 -6.80
C LEU A 57 -1.31 7.79 -7.49
N PRO A 58 -1.88 6.94 -8.39
CA PRO A 58 -3.23 7.13 -8.89
C PRO A 58 -4.26 7.18 -7.74
N ALA A 59 -5.01 8.28 -7.72
CA ALA A 59 -6.04 8.59 -6.73
C ALA A 59 -7.39 8.85 -7.41
N TYR A 60 -8.48 8.77 -6.66
CA TYR A 60 -9.80 9.17 -7.15
C TYR A 60 -9.93 10.69 -7.08
N ASN A 61 -10.54 11.31 -8.10
CA ASN A 61 -10.84 12.75 -8.12
C ASN A 61 -12.11 13.06 -7.30
N LEU A 62 -12.07 12.69 -6.01
CA LEU A 62 -13.15 12.79 -5.02
C LEU A 62 -12.65 13.57 -3.80
N SER A 63 -13.56 14.17 -3.04
CA SER A 63 -13.21 14.78 -1.75
C SER A 63 -12.74 13.72 -0.74
N PRO A 64 -11.86 14.05 0.22
CA PRO A 64 -11.45 13.15 1.30
C PRO A 64 -12.61 12.52 2.07
N ASP A 65 -13.69 13.27 2.31
CA ASP A 65 -14.90 12.77 2.98
C ASP A 65 -15.55 11.57 2.27
N VAL A 66 -15.42 11.47 0.95
CA VAL A 66 -15.88 10.30 0.19
C VAL A 66 -14.72 9.33 -0.01
N ALA A 67 -13.61 9.79 -0.60
CA ALA A 67 -12.49 8.97 -1.06
C ALA A 67 -11.85 8.11 0.02
N TYR A 68 -11.88 8.57 1.28
CA TYR A 68 -11.29 7.88 2.43
C TYR A 68 -12.33 7.17 3.31
N ASN A 69 -13.58 7.09 2.85
CA ASN A 69 -14.69 6.39 3.51
C ASN A 69 -15.35 5.33 2.60
N LEU A 70 -14.58 4.73 1.67
CA LEU A 70 -15.00 3.63 0.78
C LEU A 70 -14.50 2.25 1.23
N GLY A 71 -14.01 2.16 2.48
CA GLY A 71 -13.45 0.98 3.09
C GLY A 71 -12.31 0.38 2.25
N PRO A 72 -12.32 -0.94 1.99
CA PRO A 72 -11.32 -1.62 1.20
C PRO A 72 -11.46 -1.34 -0.32
N TYR A 73 -12.35 -0.43 -0.74
CA TYR A 73 -12.48 0.06 -2.11
C TYR A 73 -11.98 1.49 -2.30
N SER A 74 -11.49 2.13 -1.23
CA SER A 74 -10.71 3.37 -1.29
C SER A 74 -9.41 3.15 -2.10
N PRO A 75 -8.87 4.15 -2.81
CA PRO A 75 -7.53 4.07 -3.38
C PRO A 75 -6.49 4.25 -2.26
N ARG A 76 -5.24 3.78 -2.42
CA ARG A 76 -4.18 4.14 -1.46
C ARG A 76 -3.95 5.65 -1.49
N TYR A 77 -4.03 6.27 -0.32
CA TYR A 77 -3.63 7.65 -0.05
C TYR A 77 -2.52 7.66 1.03
N ALA A 78 -1.85 8.79 1.20
CA ALA A 78 -0.93 8.99 2.33
C ALA A 78 -1.75 9.27 3.59
N VAL A 79 -1.65 8.38 4.58
CA VAL A 79 -2.35 8.54 5.87
C VAL A 79 -1.56 9.51 6.75
N SER A 80 -2.26 10.40 7.45
CA SER A 80 -1.65 11.32 8.42
C SER A 80 -1.14 10.58 9.66
N SER A 81 0.10 10.85 10.08
CA SER A 81 0.60 10.50 11.41
C SER A 81 1.07 11.75 12.16
N ASN A 82 0.97 11.71 13.48
CA ASN A 82 1.56 12.73 14.37
C ASN A 82 3.07 12.49 14.61
N ILE A 83 3.62 11.40 14.06
CA ILE A 83 5.02 11.01 14.15
C ILE A 83 5.69 11.18 12.78
N SER A 84 6.81 11.90 12.70
CA SER A 84 7.51 12.09 11.43
C SER A 84 8.15 10.80 10.90
N SER A 85 8.13 10.64 9.57
CA SER A 85 8.86 9.62 8.83
C SER A 85 10.35 9.89 8.66
N ASP A 86 10.85 11.06 9.09
CA ASP A 86 12.27 11.41 9.01
C ASP A 86 13.13 10.43 9.83
N LEU A 87 14.41 10.30 9.46
CA LEU A 87 15.37 9.49 10.21
C LEU A 87 16.16 10.39 11.18
N PRO A 88 16.32 10.01 12.46
CA PRO A 88 17.20 10.71 13.38
C PRO A 88 18.65 10.77 12.88
N HIS A 89 19.41 11.79 13.31
CA HIS A 89 20.77 12.01 12.81
C HIS A 89 21.67 10.79 13.06
N GLY A 90 22.38 10.34 12.04
CA GLY A 90 23.26 9.17 12.14
C GLY A 90 22.56 7.81 12.12
N CYS A 91 21.28 7.76 11.75
CA CYS A 91 20.50 6.54 11.48
C CYS A 91 20.20 6.37 9.98
N ASN A 92 20.36 5.15 9.44
CA ASN A 92 20.07 4.82 8.04
C ASN A 92 19.18 3.57 7.94
N VAL A 93 18.24 3.53 6.98
CA VAL A 93 17.53 2.29 6.63
C VAL A 93 18.51 1.32 5.95
N THR A 94 18.48 0.05 6.36
CA THR A 94 19.39 -1.03 5.90
C THR A 94 18.67 -2.21 5.25
N MET A 95 17.36 -2.33 5.49
CA MET A 95 16.46 -3.30 4.87
C MET A 95 15.02 -2.77 4.94
N ILE A 96 14.17 -3.13 3.99
CA ILE A 96 12.71 -2.99 4.10
C ILE A 96 12.02 -4.31 3.78
N SER A 97 10.94 -4.61 4.51
CA SER A 97 9.99 -5.67 4.18
C SER A 97 8.61 -5.04 3.94
N ILE A 98 8.14 -5.11 2.71
CA ILE A 98 6.89 -4.51 2.25
C ILE A 98 5.82 -5.60 2.19
N LEU A 99 4.63 -5.29 2.70
CA LEU A 99 3.42 -6.10 2.57
C LEU A 99 2.38 -5.25 1.82
N GLN A 100 2.11 -5.59 0.56
CA GLN A 100 1.24 -4.80 -0.31
C GLN A 100 -0.01 -5.59 -0.76
N ARG A 101 -1.18 -4.95 -0.69
CA ARG A 101 -2.43 -5.47 -1.26
C ARG A 101 -2.41 -5.33 -2.78
N HIS A 102 -3.11 -6.22 -3.47
CA HIS A 102 -3.38 -6.06 -4.91
C HIS A 102 -3.96 -4.67 -5.24
N GLY A 103 -3.71 -4.19 -6.46
CA GLY A 103 -4.27 -2.94 -6.97
C GLY A 103 -5.79 -2.93 -7.06
N ALA A 104 -6.34 -1.78 -7.49
CA ALA A 104 -7.77 -1.66 -7.77
C ALA A 104 -8.25 -2.69 -8.80
N ARG A 105 -9.50 -3.15 -8.63
CA ARG A 105 -10.09 -4.26 -9.38
C ARG A 105 -11.59 -4.07 -9.55
N TYR A 106 -12.15 -4.76 -10.53
CA TYR A 106 -13.59 -4.97 -10.63
C TYR A 106 -14.14 -5.76 -9.41
N PRO A 107 -15.47 -5.76 -9.19
CA PRO A 107 -16.14 -6.59 -8.18
C PRO A 107 -15.77 -8.07 -8.30
N THR A 108 -15.81 -8.82 -7.19
CA THR A 108 -15.69 -10.28 -7.27
C THR A 108 -16.98 -10.89 -7.81
N LYS A 109 -16.97 -12.10 -8.38
CA LYS A 109 -18.21 -12.71 -8.94
C LYS A 109 -19.40 -12.67 -7.98
N GLY A 110 -19.18 -13.02 -6.71
CA GLY A 110 -20.21 -13.01 -5.66
C GLY A 110 -20.62 -11.62 -5.14
N ALA A 111 -19.95 -10.55 -5.59
CA ALA A 111 -20.35 -9.16 -5.38
C ALA A 111 -21.02 -8.60 -6.66
N GLY A 112 -20.46 -8.88 -7.84
CA GLY A 112 -21.03 -8.52 -9.16
C GLY A 112 -22.48 -8.95 -9.28
N VAL A 113 -22.79 -10.24 -9.08
CA VAL A 113 -24.17 -10.77 -9.13
C VAL A 113 -25.14 -10.06 -8.16
N LYS A 114 -24.66 -9.55 -7.02
CA LYS A 114 -25.50 -8.80 -6.07
C LYS A 114 -25.75 -7.38 -6.55
N ILE A 115 -24.71 -6.71 -7.05
CA ILE A 115 -24.80 -5.38 -7.68
C ILE A 115 -25.70 -5.44 -8.92
N GLU A 116 -25.55 -6.46 -9.77
CA GLU A 116 -26.39 -6.72 -10.94
C GLU A 116 -27.85 -6.93 -10.55
N SER A 117 -28.13 -7.69 -9.48
CA SER A 117 -29.49 -7.87 -8.95
C SER A 117 -30.09 -6.56 -8.43
N THR A 118 -29.29 -5.71 -7.77
CA THR A 118 -29.72 -4.36 -7.35
C THR A 118 -29.97 -3.44 -8.55
N LEU A 119 -29.07 -3.42 -9.54
CA LEU A 119 -29.23 -2.62 -10.76
C LEU A 119 -30.42 -3.10 -11.62
N ALA A 120 -30.75 -4.39 -11.59
CA ALA A 120 -31.92 -4.94 -12.27
C ALA A 120 -33.24 -4.37 -11.71
N LYS A 121 -33.32 -4.13 -10.39
CA LYS A 121 -34.47 -3.42 -9.79
C LYS A 121 -34.59 -1.99 -10.31
N LEU A 122 -33.46 -1.29 -10.42
CA LEU A 122 -33.40 0.11 -10.86
C LEU A 122 -33.80 0.30 -12.33
N LYS A 123 -33.66 -0.73 -13.17
CA LYS A 123 -34.20 -0.73 -14.55
C LYS A 123 -35.73 -0.74 -14.64
N LEU A 124 -36.44 -0.94 -13.51
CA LEU A 124 -37.91 -0.85 -13.44
C LEU A 124 -38.40 0.58 -13.14
N VAL A 125 -37.50 1.49 -12.74
CA VAL A 125 -37.84 2.89 -12.45
C VAL A 125 -37.95 3.65 -13.77
N ALA A 126 -39.14 4.19 -14.06
CA ALA A 126 -39.33 4.97 -15.28
C ALA A 126 -38.61 6.32 -15.18
N ALA A 127 -37.80 6.66 -16.18
CA ALA A 127 -36.93 7.85 -16.14
C ALA A 127 -37.69 9.18 -15.88
N ARG A 128 -38.95 9.28 -16.31
CA ARG A 128 -39.84 10.44 -16.09
C ARG A 128 -40.22 10.65 -14.61
N ASP A 129 -40.18 9.59 -13.80
CA ASP A 129 -40.57 9.61 -12.39
C ASP A 129 -39.35 9.97 -11.49
N ILE A 130 -38.14 10.07 -12.06
CA ILE A 130 -36.90 10.48 -11.37
C ILE A 130 -36.77 12.01 -11.40
N THR A 131 -37.36 12.68 -10.41
CA THR A 131 -37.35 14.14 -10.29
C THR A 131 -35.99 14.73 -9.87
N ALA A 132 -35.15 13.94 -9.22
CA ALA A 132 -33.84 14.38 -8.71
C ALA A 132 -32.76 14.36 -9.82
N PRO A 133 -32.17 15.51 -10.21
CA PRO A 133 -31.22 15.57 -11.33
C PRO A 133 -29.99 14.66 -11.15
N PHE A 134 -29.48 14.55 -9.93
CA PHE A 134 -28.32 13.71 -9.60
C PHE A 134 -28.60 12.19 -9.70
N LEU A 135 -29.84 11.78 -9.95
CA LEU A 135 -30.24 10.38 -10.17
C LEU A 135 -30.70 10.08 -11.61
N GLN A 136 -30.76 11.08 -12.50
CA GLN A 136 -31.22 10.87 -13.89
C GLN A 136 -30.33 9.89 -14.69
N PHE A 137 -29.09 9.67 -14.26
CA PHE A 137 -28.19 8.67 -14.83
C PHE A 137 -28.64 7.21 -14.60
N VAL A 138 -29.49 6.94 -13.59
CA VAL A 138 -29.75 5.60 -13.06
C VAL A 138 -30.31 4.62 -14.10
N PRO A 139 -31.35 4.95 -14.91
CA PRO A 139 -31.86 4.05 -15.94
C PRO A 139 -30.84 3.72 -17.04
N THR A 140 -29.85 4.60 -17.23
CA THR A 140 -28.77 4.47 -18.22
C THR A 140 -27.45 3.93 -17.64
N PHE A 141 -27.39 3.61 -16.34
CA PHE A 141 -26.15 3.17 -15.71
C PHE A 141 -25.73 1.79 -16.21
N ASN A 142 -24.69 1.75 -17.04
CA ASN A 142 -24.17 0.52 -17.63
C ASN A 142 -23.08 -0.12 -16.76
N PHE A 143 -23.20 -1.42 -16.50
CA PHE A 143 -22.29 -2.20 -15.67
C PHE A 143 -21.81 -3.42 -16.46
N THR A 144 -20.58 -3.36 -16.95
CA THR A 144 -19.97 -4.33 -17.89
C THR A 144 -18.66 -4.93 -17.35
N TYR A 145 -18.56 -5.08 -16.03
CA TYR A 145 -17.31 -5.34 -15.34
C TYR A 145 -16.92 -6.82 -15.29
N LEU A 146 -15.79 -7.17 -15.92
CA LEU A 146 -15.20 -8.50 -15.87
C LEU A 146 -14.72 -8.81 -14.45
N HIS A 147 -15.37 -9.79 -13.79
CA HIS A 147 -15.18 -10.05 -12.37
C HIS A 147 -13.72 -10.34 -11.97
N ASP A 148 -13.36 -9.97 -10.72
CA ASP A 148 -12.12 -10.33 -10.03
C ASP A 148 -10.79 -9.82 -10.65
N GLN A 149 -10.77 -9.29 -11.89
CA GLN A 149 -9.60 -8.74 -12.59
C GLN A 149 -9.18 -7.34 -12.10
N LEU A 150 -7.89 -6.99 -12.25
CA LEU A 150 -7.42 -5.61 -12.06
C LEU A 150 -8.00 -4.66 -13.13
N VAL A 151 -8.26 -3.42 -12.74
CA VAL A 151 -8.52 -2.31 -13.68
C VAL A 151 -7.20 -1.62 -14.06
N PRO A 152 -7.11 -0.88 -15.20
CA PRO A 152 -5.90 -0.16 -15.59
C PRO A 152 -5.31 0.72 -14.47
N PHE A 153 -6.18 1.47 -13.77
CA PHE A 153 -5.85 2.23 -12.57
C PHE A 153 -5.09 1.40 -11.51
N GLY A 154 -5.51 0.16 -11.26
CA GLY A 154 -4.90 -0.74 -10.27
C GLY A 154 -3.54 -1.30 -10.70
N ARG A 155 -3.32 -1.46 -12.01
CA ARG A 155 -2.01 -1.77 -12.59
C ARG A 155 -1.05 -0.59 -12.39
N ALA A 156 -1.50 0.61 -12.75
CA ALA A 156 -0.76 1.85 -12.53
C ALA A 156 -0.42 2.09 -11.05
N GLN A 157 -1.37 1.88 -10.12
CA GLN A 157 -1.11 1.95 -8.68
C GLN A 157 0.02 1.02 -8.24
N SER A 158 0.03 -0.21 -8.76
CA SER A 158 1.02 -1.22 -8.40
C SER A 158 2.40 -0.86 -8.94
N TYR A 159 2.48 -0.47 -10.21
CA TYR A 159 3.68 0.01 -10.90
C TYR A 159 4.28 1.25 -10.24
N VAL A 160 3.47 2.28 -9.98
CA VAL A 160 3.90 3.53 -9.34
C VAL A 160 4.37 3.28 -7.90
N SER A 161 3.74 2.37 -7.14
CA SER A 161 4.25 1.94 -5.83
C SER A 161 5.66 1.34 -5.92
N GLY A 162 5.97 0.57 -6.97
CA GLY A 162 7.31 0.06 -7.25
C GLY A 162 8.33 1.17 -7.49
N GLN A 163 7.99 2.14 -8.35
CA GLN A 163 8.83 3.32 -8.61
C GLN A 163 9.06 4.18 -7.36
N ILE A 164 8.04 4.34 -6.50
CA ILE A 164 8.16 5.07 -5.23
C ILE A 164 9.17 4.38 -4.32
N ILE A 165 9.10 3.05 -4.16
CA ILE A 165 10.04 2.31 -3.32
C ILE A 165 11.48 2.45 -3.83
N ALA A 166 11.70 2.29 -5.15
CA ALA A 166 13.02 2.44 -5.76
C ALA A 166 13.62 3.85 -5.53
N LYS A 167 12.79 4.90 -5.60
CA LYS A 167 13.20 6.30 -5.39
C LYS A 167 13.28 6.72 -3.91
N LYS A 168 12.50 6.11 -3.02
CA LYS A 168 12.48 6.41 -1.57
C LYS A 168 13.62 5.72 -0.83
N TYR A 169 14.10 4.57 -1.31
CA TYR A 169 15.15 3.77 -0.66
C TYR A 169 16.36 3.43 -1.56
N PRO A 170 16.95 4.39 -2.31
CA PRO A 170 18.01 4.12 -3.27
C PRO A 170 19.28 3.52 -2.63
N ALA A 171 19.55 3.84 -1.37
CA ALA A 171 20.67 3.31 -0.59
C ALA A 171 20.59 1.78 -0.33
N LEU A 172 19.43 1.15 -0.57
CA LEU A 172 19.26 -0.30 -0.47
C LEU A 172 19.68 -1.05 -1.75
N GLY A 173 19.91 -0.33 -2.85
CA GLY A 173 20.28 -0.86 -4.15
C GLY A 173 19.12 -1.50 -4.93
N GLY A 174 19.33 -1.70 -6.24
CA GLY A 174 18.30 -2.19 -7.16
C GLY A 174 17.96 -3.70 -7.08
N ARG A 175 18.27 -4.39 -5.97
CA ARG A 175 17.92 -5.81 -5.78
C ARG A 175 16.71 -5.94 -4.86
N SER A 176 15.64 -6.53 -5.38
CA SER A 176 14.46 -6.96 -4.60
C SER A 176 14.34 -8.48 -4.50
N PHE A 177 13.57 -8.96 -3.52
CA PHE A 177 12.97 -10.29 -3.54
C PHE A 177 11.44 -10.16 -3.40
N VAL A 178 10.69 -10.62 -4.39
CA VAL A 178 9.24 -10.40 -4.51
C VAL A 178 8.49 -11.72 -4.40
N ARG A 179 7.59 -11.84 -3.43
CA ARG A 179 6.67 -12.99 -3.31
C ARG A 179 5.23 -12.57 -3.58
N ALA A 180 4.40 -13.50 -4.06
CA ALA A 180 2.97 -13.28 -4.19
C ALA A 180 2.15 -14.51 -3.77
N ALA A 181 1.01 -14.28 -3.12
CA ALA A 181 -0.03 -15.30 -3.01
C ALA A 181 -0.60 -15.57 -4.42
N ASN A 182 -0.55 -16.82 -4.88
CA ASN A 182 -0.89 -17.19 -6.25
C ASN A 182 -2.41 -17.15 -6.50
N LYS A 183 -2.89 -15.95 -6.81
CA LYS A 183 -4.22 -15.63 -7.33
C LYS A 183 -4.06 -14.50 -8.32
N THR A 184 -4.68 -14.61 -9.50
CA THR A 184 -4.42 -13.78 -10.70
C THR A 184 -4.09 -12.32 -10.39
N ARG A 185 -5.02 -11.54 -9.81
CA ARG A 185 -4.80 -10.11 -9.49
C ARG A 185 -3.68 -9.80 -8.49
N ILE A 186 -3.34 -10.73 -7.58
CA ILE A 186 -2.28 -10.55 -6.58
C ILE A 186 -0.92 -10.76 -7.24
N PHE A 187 -0.81 -11.82 -8.05
CA PHE A 187 0.34 -12.10 -8.90
C PHE A 187 0.57 -10.99 -9.94
N GLU A 188 -0.49 -10.57 -10.64
CA GLU A 188 -0.46 -9.46 -11.60
C GLU A 188 0.01 -8.15 -10.93
N SER A 189 -0.47 -7.85 -9.71
CA SER A 189 -0.01 -6.67 -8.95
C SER A 189 1.47 -6.74 -8.60
N SER A 190 2.01 -7.92 -8.26
CA SER A 190 3.43 -8.08 -7.97
C SER A 190 4.30 -7.96 -9.22
N GLN A 191 3.81 -8.42 -10.37
CA GLN A 191 4.46 -8.19 -11.67
C GLN A 191 4.54 -6.70 -12.00
N TRP A 192 3.42 -5.97 -11.92
CA TRP A 192 3.41 -4.52 -12.16
C TRP A 192 4.30 -3.75 -11.19
N TRP A 193 4.29 -4.10 -9.90
CA TRP A 193 5.19 -3.49 -8.92
C TRP A 193 6.66 -3.73 -9.25
N LYS A 194 7.03 -4.98 -9.60
CA LYS A 194 8.42 -5.31 -9.92
C LYS A 194 8.87 -4.62 -11.23
N GLN A 195 8.00 -4.54 -12.23
CA GLN A 195 8.20 -3.76 -13.45
C GLN A 195 8.55 -2.28 -13.14
N GLY A 196 7.81 -1.67 -12.19
CA GLY A 196 8.06 -0.29 -11.75
C GLY A 196 9.30 -0.11 -10.88
N PHE A 197 9.59 -1.06 -9.99
CA PHE A 197 10.79 -1.06 -9.15
C PHE A 197 12.07 -1.25 -9.97
N GLU A 198 12.03 -2.12 -10.99
CA GLU A 198 13.14 -2.34 -11.94
C GLU A 198 13.27 -1.22 -13.00
N GLY A 199 12.43 -0.18 -12.94
CA GLY A 199 12.49 0.97 -13.86
C GLY A 199 12.11 0.65 -15.31
N LYS A 200 11.45 -0.49 -15.57
CA LYS A 200 11.03 -0.92 -16.91
C LYS A 200 9.82 -0.11 -17.41
N PRO A 201 9.57 -0.06 -18.74
CA PRO A 201 8.38 0.60 -19.29
C PRO A 201 7.06 0.06 -18.71
N TYR A 202 6.09 0.95 -18.55
CA TYR A 202 4.71 0.59 -18.19
C TYR A 202 3.93 0.05 -19.39
N ASP A 203 4.19 0.58 -20.59
CA ASP A 203 3.64 0.02 -21.83
C ASP A 203 4.41 -1.25 -22.20
N ALA A 204 3.95 -2.36 -21.64
CA ALA A 204 4.54 -3.68 -21.79
C ALA A 204 3.44 -4.74 -21.75
N ASP A 205 3.54 -5.74 -22.63
CA ASP A 205 2.63 -6.88 -22.64
C ASP A 205 2.70 -7.66 -21.31
N VAL A 206 1.54 -8.11 -20.81
CA VAL A 206 1.40 -8.85 -19.54
C VAL A 206 2.27 -10.11 -19.48
N PHE A 207 2.50 -10.77 -20.62
CA PHE A 207 3.39 -11.94 -20.72
C PHE A 207 4.88 -11.57 -20.54
N ASN A 208 5.26 -10.33 -20.83
CA ASN A 208 6.63 -9.82 -20.79
C ASN A 208 6.98 -9.04 -19.50
N LEU A 209 6.04 -8.90 -18.56
CA LEU A 209 6.27 -8.23 -17.28
C LEU A 209 7.30 -8.97 -16.40
N ALA A 210 8.03 -8.21 -15.59
CA ALA A 210 8.90 -8.75 -14.54
C ALA A 210 8.14 -9.73 -13.63
N GLN A 211 8.71 -10.92 -13.42
CA GLN A 211 8.06 -12.00 -12.67
C GLN A 211 8.42 -11.95 -11.17
N PRO A 212 7.47 -12.20 -10.24
CA PRO A 212 7.82 -12.38 -8.83
C PRO A 212 8.73 -13.60 -8.66
N ASP A 213 9.64 -13.52 -7.70
CA ASP A 213 10.65 -14.54 -7.42
C ASP A 213 10.05 -15.81 -6.77
N LEU A 214 8.86 -15.71 -6.17
CA LEU A 214 8.08 -16.85 -5.68
C LEU A 214 6.55 -16.60 -5.72
N ALA A 215 5.79 -17.55 -6.26
CA ALA A 215 4.32 -17.55 -6.26
C ALA A 215 3.76 -18.71 -5.42
N ILE A 216 3.29 -18.42 -4.20
CA ILE A 216 2.88 -19.43 -3.22
C ILE A 216 1.42 -19.83 -3.45
N ARG A 217 1.13 -21.13 -3.63
CA ARG A 217 -0.24 -21.63 -3.90
C ARG A 217 -1.18 -21.36 -2.73
N ILE A 218 -2.43 -20.99 -3.02
CA ILE A 218 -3.49 -20.81 -2.01
C ILE A 218 -4.36 -22.07 -2.00
N GLY A 219 -4.58 -22.68 -0.83
CA GLY A 219 -5.46 -23.84 -0.69
C GLY A 219 -5.60 -24.32 0.76
N PRO A 220 -6.62 -25.12 1.09
CA PRO A 220 -6.88 -25.58 2.46
C PRO A 220 -5.77 -26.48 3.04
N PHE A 221 -4.95 -27.08 2.17
CA PHE A 221 -3.80 -27.93 2.53
C PHE A 221 -2.48 -27.33 2.04
N GLN A 222 -2.38 -26.00 1.99
CA GLN A 222 -1.20 -25.28 1.49
C GLN A 222 -0.82 -24.17 2.47
N ASN A 223 0.28 -24.38 3.19
CA ASN A 223 0.86 -23.36 4.07
C ASN A 223 1.36 -22.19 3.21
N ASN A 224 0.81 -21.00 3.49
CA ASN A 224 0.99 -19.79 2.73
C ASN A 224 0.69 -18.57 3.60
N THR A 225 1.74 -17.95 4.14
CA THR A 225 1.65 -16.74 4.98
C THR A 225 0.98 -15.55 4.30
N LEU A 226 0.95 -15.53 2.96
CA LEU A 226 0.36 -14.46 2.15
C LEU A 226 -1.11 -14.72 1.76
N GLY A 227 -1.67 -15.88 2.08
CA GLY A 227 -3.01 -16.29 1.65
C GLY A 227 -3.57 -17.47 2.42
N VAL A 228 -3.60 -17.37 3.75
CA VAL A 228 -3.93 -18.47 4.66
C VAL A 228 -5.33 -19.03 4.43
N LYS A 229 -5.40 -20.36 4.29
CA LYS A 229 -6.62 -21.15 4.15
C LYS A 229 -6.61 -22.45 4.96
N THR A 230 -5.57 -22.68 5.75
CA THR A 230 -5.33 -23.89 6.56
C THR A 230 -6.06 -23.87 7.92
N CYS A 231 -6.95 -22.90 8.17
CA CYS A 231 -7.78 -22.82 9.39
C CYS A 231 -9.28 -23.03 9.06
N PRO A 232 -9.80 -24.27 9.11
CA PRO A 232 -11.20 -24.58 8.75
C PRO A 232 -12.29 -23.82 9.53
N PRO A 233 -12.18 -23.56 10.85
CA PRO A 233 -13.20 -22.81 11.59
C PRO A 233 -13.48 -21.41 11.01
N GLN A 234 -12.44 -20.74 10.48
CA GLN A 234 -12.54 -19.41 9.88
C GLN A 234 -13.37 -19.38 8.57
N ALA A 235 -13.69 -20.54 8.00
CA ALA A 235 -14.53 -20.69 6.81
C ALA A 235 -15.99 -21.06 7.12
N LYS A 236 -16.36 -21.29 8.38
CA LYS A 236 -17.75 -21.60 8.78
C LYS A 236 -18.60 -20.32 8.74
N GLU A 237 -19.69 -20.32 7.98
CA GLU A 237 -20.68 -19.22 7.96
C GLU A 237 -21.90 -19.59 8.84
N PRO A 238 -22.58 -18.62 9.48
CA PRO A 238 -22.30 -17.19 9.46
C PRO A 238 -21.09 -16.82 10.31
N THR A 239 -20.07 -16.23 9.68
CA THR A 239 -18.85 -15.76 10.33
C THR A 239 -19.17 -14.61 11.30
N PRO A 240 -18.38 -14.40 12.38
CA PRO A 240 -18.60 -13.30 13.32
C PRO A 240 -18.67 -11.93 12.64
N GLY A 241 -17.82 -11.67 11.64
CA GLY A 241 -17.91 -10.45 10.81
C GLY A 241 -19.16 -10.35 9.94
N SER A 242 -19.71 -11.48 9.45
CA SER A 242 -21.02 -11.49 8.76
C SER A 242 -22.21 -11.24 9.70
N ILE A 243 -22.12 -11.63 10.98
CA ILE A 243 -23.13 -11.30 12.00
C ILE A 243 -23.00 -9.81 12.40
N ALA A 244 -21.80 -9.37 12.76
CA ALA A 244 -21.54 -8.04 13.28
C ALA A 244 -21.90 -6.94 12.26
N LYS A 245 -21.49 -7.07 11.00
CA LYS A 245 -21.87 -6.10 9.96
C LYS A 245 -23.37 -6.10 9.65
N LYS A 246 -24.08 -7.21 9.86
CA LYS A 246 -25.54 -7.29 9.68
C LYS A 246 -26.27 -6.47 10.74
N ARG A 247 -25.80 -6.49 11.99
CA ARG A 247 -26.32 -5.62 13.06
C ARG A 247 -26.18 -4.15 12.71
N TRP A 248 -24.96 -3.72 12.35
CA TRP A 248 -24.72 -2.33 11.96
C TRP A 248 -25.54 -1.92 10.72
N LEU A 249 -25.67 -2.81 9.72
CA LEU A 249 -26.50 -2.56 8.54
C LEU A 249 -27.95 -2.20 8.91
N SER A 250 -28.56 -2.91 9.87
CA SER A 250 -29.91 -2.59 10.37
C SER A 250 -30.01 -1.29 11.18
N ILE A 251 -28.90 -0.62 11.50
CA ILE A 251 -28.89 0.71 12.13
C ILE A 251 -28.78 1.81 11.06
N PHE A 252 -27.73 1.79 10.22
CA PHE A 252 -27.42 2.94 9.36
C PHE A 252 -28.14 2.93 8.00
N ALA A 253 -28.45 1.76 7.44
CA ALA A 253 -28.99 1.67 6.09
C ALA A 253 -30.49 2.01 5.95
N PRO A 254 -31.42 1.64 6.87
CA PRO A 254 -32.85 1.90 6.72
C PRO A 254 -33.25 3.34 6.33
N PRO A 255 -32.72 4.42 6.93
CA PRO A 255 -33.06 5.79 6.50
C PRO A 255 -32.56 6.10 5.08
N ILE A 256 -31.41 5.53 4.67
CA ILE A 256 -30.85 5.68 3.33
C ILE A 256 -31.70 4.89 2.32
N THR A 257 -32.04 3.64 2.64
CA THR A 257 -32.91 2.77 1.83
C THR A 257 -34.29 3.39 1.61
N LYS A 258 -34.87 4.02 2.65
CA LYS A 258 -36.11 4.80 2.54
C LYS A 258 -35.95 5.98 1.59
N ARG A 259 -34.94 6.82 1.81
CA ARG A 259 -34.59 7.97 0.96
C ARG A 259 -34.39 7.59 -0.51
N LEU A 260 -33.74 6.46 -0.79
CA LEU A 260 -33.54 5.99 -2.16
C LEU A 260 -34.84 5.54 -2.82
N ASN A 261 -35.71 4.82 -2.13
CA ASN A 261 -37.02 4.41 -2.66
C ASN A 261 -37.97 5.61 -2.88
N GLU A 262 -37.88 6.65 -2.05
CA GLU A 262 -38.62 7.91 -2.22
C GLU A 262 -38.18 8.69 -3.47
N LEU A 263 -36.89 8.62 -3.83
CA LEU A 263 -36.31 9.29 -5.00
C LEU A 263 -36.33 8.44 -6.28
N LEU A 264 -36.63 7.14 -6.16
CA LEU A 264 -36.63 6.16 -7.25
C LEU A 264 -37.90 5.30 -7.17
N PRO A 265 -39.08 5.84 -7.54
CA PRO A 265 -40.35 5.14 -7.40
C PRO A 265 -40.37 3.78 -8.10
N GLY A 266 -40.86 2.75 -7.42
CA GLY A 266 -40.91 1.38 -7.93
C GLY A 266 -39.60 0.58 -7.81
N ALA A 267 -38.50 1.18 -7.34
CA ALA A 267 -37.22 0.48 -7.17
C ALA A 267 -37.26 -0.67 -6.15
N ASN A 268 -38.09 -0.58 -5.10
CA ASN A 268 -38.26 -1.63 -4.08
C ASN A 268 -36.91 -2.14 -3.50
N LEU A 269 -36.00 -1.22 -3.20
CA LEU A 269 -34.69 -1.48 -2.62
C LEU A 269 -34.81 -1.91 -1.15
N VAL A 270 -33.92 -2.83 -0.72
CA VAL A 270 -33.72 -3.22 0.68
C VAL A 270 -32.31 -2.82 1.14
N ASP A 271 -31.99 -2.88 2.43
CA ASP A 271 -30.71 -2.38 2.98
C ASP A 271 -29.45 -2.99 2.35
N LYS A 272 -29.54 -4.22 1.83
CA LYS A 272 -28.46 -4.86 1.07
C LYS A 272 -28.21 -4.21 -0.30
N ASP A 273 -29.25 -3.68 -0.93
CA ASP A 273 -29.14 -2.92 -2.19
C ASP A 273 -28.40 -1.60 -1.94
N THR A 274 -28.73 -0.89 -0.85
CA THR A 274 -28.06 0.35 -0.43
C THR A 274 -26.53 0.18 -0.37
N VAL A 275 -26.02 -0.85 0.32
CA VAL A 275 -24.56 -1.08 0.37
C VAL A 275 -23.96 -1.62 -0.93
N ASN A 276 -24.73 -2.28 -1.80
CA ASN A 276 -24.29 -2.62 -3.15
C ASN A 276 -24.07 -1.33 -3.98
N LEU A 277 -25.00 -0.37 -3.91
CA LEU A 277 -24.91 0.91 -4.61
C LEU A 277 -23.79 1.81 -4.04
N MET A 278 -23.58 1.82 -2.72
CA MET A 278 -22.43 2.51 -2.12
C MET A 278 -21.11 1.90 -2.61
N SER A 279 -21.03 0.57 -2.76
CA SER A 279 -19.81 -0.08 -3.29
C SER A 279 -19.49 0.31 -4.74
N LEU A 280 -20.51 0.67 -5.55
CA LEU A 280 -20.28 1.15 -6.92
C LEU A 280 -19.46 2.43 -6.97
N CYS A 281 -19.52 3.31 -5.95
CA CYS A 281 -18.67 4.50 -5.93
C CYS A 281 -17.18 4.12 -6.04
N GLY A 282 -16.69 3.16 -5.24
CA GLY A 282 -15.30 2.69 -5.35
C GLY A 282 -15.03 1.91 -6.65
N PHE A 283 -15.92 0.98 -7.02
CA PHE A 283 -15.68 0.11 -8.18
C PHE A 283 -15.75 0.80 -9.54
N ASP A 284 -16.73 1.69 -9.75
CA ASP A 284 -16.90 2.43 -11.01
C ASP A 284 -15.86 3.56 -11.14
N THR A 285 -15.54 4.26 -10.05
CA THR A 285 -14.45 5.27 -10.07
C THR A 285 -13.10 4.64 -10.39
N ALA A 286 -12.82 3.43 -9.88
CA ALA A 286 -11.63 2.66 -10.26
C ALA A 286 -11.63 2.21 -11.73
N ALA A 287 -12.79 1.79 -12.25
CA ALA A 287 -12.95 1.38 -13.64
C ALA A 287 -12.78 2.55 -14.62
N LYS A 288 -13.15 3.76 -14.22
CA LYS A 288 -13.02 5.02 -14.97
C LYS A 288 -11.74 5.80 -14.65
N ASP A 289 -10.66 5.08 -14.32
CA ASP A 289 -9.32 5.63 -14.08
C ASP A 289 -9.25 6.79 -13.06
N GLY A 290 -10.08 6.72 -12.02
CA GLY A 290 -10.16 7.73 -10.96
C GLY A 290 -11.23 8.82 -11.18
N VAL A 291 -11.91 8.85 -12.34
CA VAL A 291 -13.03 9.77 -12.60
C VAL A 291 -14.27 9.32 -11.79
N PRO A 292 -14.89 10.20 -10.98
CA PRO A 292 -15.98 9.85 -10.09
C PRO A 292 -17.14 9.08 -10.73
N SER A 293 -17.54 8.00 -10.05
CA SER A 293 -18.85 7.41 -10.28
C SER A 293 -19.96 8.39 -9.92
N PRO A 294 -21.06 8.49 -10.70
CA PRO A 294 -22.23 9.25 -10.27
C PRO A 294 -22.83 8.69 -8.96
N TRP A 295 -22.62 7.40 -8.65
CA TRP A 295 -23.01 6.80 -7.35
C TRP A 295 -22.33 7.45 -6.15
N CYS A 296 -21.17 8.09 -6.31
CA CYS A 296 -20.50 8.79 -5.22
C CYS A 296 -21.32 9.99 -4.69
N ASN A 297 -22.11 10.63 -5.55
CA ASN A 297 -22.92 11.81 -5.22
C ASN A 297 -24.38 11.48 -4.82
N VAL A 298 -24.71 10.19 -4.71
CA VAL A 298 -26.05 9.71 -4.26
C VAL A 298 -26.15 9.65 -2.73
N PHE A 299 -25.01 9.67 -2.04
CA PHE A 299 -24.87 9.49 -0.59
C PHE A 299 -24.14 10.65 0.08
N LYS A 300 -24.47 10.91 1.34
CA LYS A 300 -23.93 12.01 2.15
C LYS A 300 -22.64 11.63 2.88
N ASN A 301 -21.88 12.62 3.36
CA ASN A 301 -20.59 12.40 4.03
C ASN A 301 -20.72 11.63 5.37
N ASP A 302 -21.85 11.71 6.06
CA ASP A 302 -22.19 10.94 7.27
C ASP A 302 -22.64 9.50 6.94
N GLU A 303 -23.38 9.34 5.84
CA GLU A 303 -23.71 8.04 5.27
C GLU A 303 -22.43 7.29 4.84
N TRP A 304 -21.45 7.98 4.23
CA TRP A 304 -20.14 7.39 3.88
C TRP A 304 -19.34 6.94 5.10
N LYS A 305 -19.28 7.73 6.19
CA LYS A 305 -18.64 7.30 7.45
C LYS A 305 -19.28 6.04 8.04
N SER A 306 -20.60 5.91 7.87
CA SER A 306 -21.34 4.70 8.27
C SER A 306 -21.03 3.49 7.38
N TYR A 307 -20.70 3.71 6.11
CA TYR A 307 -20.24 2.68 5.17
C TYR A 307 -18.80 2.23 5.42
N GLU A 308 -17.88 3.14 5.74
CA GLU A 308 -16.53 2.80 6.22
C GLU A 308 -16.63 1.84 7.40
N TYR A 309 -17.38 2.23 8.44
CA TYR A 309 -17.56 1.46 9.67
C TYR A 309 -18.28 0.11 9.46
N TYR A 310 -19.15 -0.01 8.45
CA TYR A 310 -19.71 -1.28 8.00
C TYR A 310 -18.64 -2.26 7.50
N THR A 311 -17.59 -1.76 6.84
CA THR A 311 -16.45 -2.57 6.40
C THR A 311 -15.43 -2.79 7.52
N ASP A 312 -15.26 -1.84 8.43
CA ASP A 312 -14.42 -1.97 9.63
C ASP A 312 -14.92 -3.09 10.52
N ILE A 313 -16.20 -3.09 10.89
CA ILE A 313 -16.82 -4.16 11.69
C ILE A 313 -16.67 -5.52 11.01
N GLU A 314 -16.87 -5.60 9.69
CA GLU A 314 -16.68 -6.87 8.96
C GLU A 314 -15.25 -7.39 9.13
N LYS A 315 -14.25 -6.54 8.87
CA LYS A 315 -12.83 -6.90 8.91
C LYS A 315 -12.31 -7.14 10.32
N PHE A 316 -12.76 -6.35 11.31
CA PHE A 316 -12.42 -6.50 12.72
C PHE A 316 -12.77 -7.91 13.21
N TYR A 317 -14.01 -8.35 12.95
CA TYR A 317 -14.53 -9.64 13.41
C TYR A 317 -14.29 -10.82 12.44
N SER A 318 -13.90 -10.60 11.17
CA SER A 318 -13.57 -11.69 10.22
C SER A 318 -12.08 -11.91 9.98
N SER A 319 -11.25 -10.90 10.27
CA SER A 319 -9.86 -10.83 9.78
C SER A 319 -8.89 -10.12 10.73
N SER A 320 -9.30 -9.72 11.94
CA SER A 320 -8.44 -9.02 12.90
C SER A 320 -8.84 -9.33 14.36
N TYR A 321 -8.61 -8.41 15.30
CA TYR A 321 -8.73 -8.61 16.76
C TYR A 321 -10.09 -9.13 17.28
N GLY A 322 -11.18 -9.00 16.52
CA GLY A 322 -12.48 -9.56 16.87
C GLY A 322 -12.65 -11.04 16.53
N SER A 323 -11.66 -11.68 15.88
CA SER A 323 -11.65 -13.11 15.57
C SER A 323 -10.64 -13.85 16.44
N LEU A 324 -11.07 -14.99 16.99
CA LEU A 324 -10.23 -15.88 17.81
C LEU A 324 -9.03 -16.48 17.04
N TYR A 325 -9.14 -16.58 15.71
CA TYR A 325 -8.18 -17.28 14.85
C TYR A 325 -7.30 -16.32 14.04
N ALA A 326 -7.85 -15.17 13.63
CA ALA A 326 -7.21 -14.29 12.64
C ALA A 326 -5.80 -13.80 13.03
N PRO A 327 -5.49 -13.40 14.28
CA PRO A 327 -4.12 -13.03 14.66
C PRO A 327 -3.16 -14.22 14.58
N SER A 328 -3.61 -15.42 14.97
CA SER A 328 -2.82 -16.66 14.93
C SER A 328 -2.48 -17.06 13.48
N GLU A 329 -3.42 -16.89 12.56
CA GLU A 329 -3.18 -17.07 11.12
C GLU A 329 -2.16 -16.07 10.55
N GLY A 330 -2.01 -14.87 11.15
CA GLY A 330 -0.99 -13.89 10.73
C GLY A 330 0.42 -14.19 11.26
N ALA A 331 0.57 -15.09 12.23
CA ALA A 331 1.82 -15.32 12.97
C ALA A 331 2.99 -15.76 12.07
N GLY A 332 2.74 -16.60 11.06
CA GLY A 332 3.80 -17.11 10.18
C GLY A 332 4.53 -15.99 9.41
N TRP A 333 3.80 -14.98 8.91
CA TRP A 333 4.46 -13.83 8.24
C TRP A 333 5.28 -12.99 9.21
N VAL A 334 4.85 -12.86 10.46
CA VAL A 334 5.63 -12.16 11.50
C VAL A 334 6.90 -12.97 11.81
N ASN A 335 6.83 -14.29 11.88
CA ASN A 335 8.00 -15.15 12.10
C ASN A 335 8.97 -15.13 10.89
N GLU A 336 8.46 -15.00 9.66
CA GLU A 336 9.26 -14.70 8.45
C GLU A 336 9.93 -13.31 8.53
N LEU A 337 9.19 -12.27 8.92
CA LEU A 337 9.72 -10.92 9.10
C LEU A 337 10.85 -10.90 10.12
N LEU A 338 10.68 -11.55 11.27
CA LEU A 338 11.71 -11.67 12.30
C LEU A 338 12.97 -12.35 11.74
N ALA A 339 12.83 -13.45 11.00
CA ALA A 339 13.95 -14.15 10.35
C ALA A 339 14.74 -13.25 9.38
N ARG A 340 14.05 -12.40 8.60
CA ARG A 340 14.70 -11.39 7.73
C ARG A 340 15.42 -10.31 8.55
N LEU A 341 14.81 -9.82 9.63
CA LEU A 341 15.38 -8.78 10.49
C LEU A 341 16.64 -9.26 11.25
N THR A 342 16.68 -10.52 11.70
CA THR A 342 17.80 -11.12 12.45
C THR A 342 18.84 -11.79 11.56
N ASN A 343 18.48 -12.18 10.33
CA ASN A 343 19.24 -13.11 9.48
C ASN A 343 19.39 -14.52 10.06
N THR A 344 18.39 -15.00 10.79
CA THR A 344 18.31 -16.39 11.30
C THR A 344 17.27 -17.20 10.55
N PRO A 345 17.34 -18.55 10.52
CA PRO A 345 16.28 -19.39 9.97
C PRO A 345 14.90 -19.10 10.57
N VAL A 346 13.84 -19.30 9.78
CA VAL A 346 12.45 -19.14 10.23
C VAL A 346 12.13 -20.15 11.34
N ARG A 347 11.42 -19.69 12.37
CA ARG A 347 10.93 -20.52 13.47
C ARG A 347 9.43 -20.27 13.66
N ASP A 348 8.63 -21.18 13.12
CA ASP A 348 7.17 -21.12 13.11
C ASP A 348 6.60 -22.54 12.97
N ASN A 349 5.36 -22.74 13.41
CA ASN A 349 4.61 -23.98 13.28
C ASN A 349 3.15 -23.73 12.84
N THR A 350 2.87 -22.58 12.22
CA THR A 350 1.51 -22.14 11.89
C THR A 350 1.22 -22.21 10.39
N THR A 351 1.82 -21.31 9.62
CA THR A 351 1.40 -20.99 8.25
C THR A 351 2.58 -20.83 7.29
N THR A 352 3.81 -20.94 7.80
CA THR A 352 5.03 -21.07 7.00
C THR A 352 5.18 -22.45 6.36
N ASN A 353 5.99 -22.53 5.31
CA ASN A 353 6.27 -23.75 4.56
C ASN A 353 7.75 -24.07 4.67
N SER A 354 8.12 -25.02 5.53
CA SER A 354 9.52 -25.35 5.85
C SER A 354 10.39 -25.70 4.63
N THR A 355 9.81 -26.19 3.54
CA THR A 355 10.53 -26.46 2.27
C THR A 355 10.86 -25.17 1.50
N LEU A 356 9.99 -24.16 1.56
CA LEU A 356 10.22 -22.84 0.94
C LEU A 356 11.11 -21.96 1.84
N ASP A 357 10.82 -21.96 3.13
CA ASP A 357 11.40 -21.03 4.10
C ASP A 357 12.74 -21.52 4.68
N GLY A 358 13.03 -22.82 4.54
CA GLY A 358 14.35 -23.41 4.80
C GLY A 358 15.33 -23.32 3.63
N ASN A 359 14.96 -22.72 2.50
CA ASN A 359 15.75 -22.69 1.27
C ASN A 359 16.05 -21.25 0.82
N LEU A 360 17.33 -20.87 0.82
CA LEU A 360 17.80 -19.51 0.50
C LEU A 360 17.45 -19.00 -0.91
N LYS A 361 17.02 -19.87 -1.85
CA LYS A 361 16.49 -19.45 -3.16
C LYS A 361 15.06 -18.94 -3.08
N THR A 362 14.25 -19.47 -2.17
CA THR A 362 12.83 -19.15 -1.98
C THR A 362 12.58 -18.29 -0.74
N PHE A 363 13.54 -18.23 0.18
CA PHE A 363 13.57 -17.35 1.34
C PHE A 363 15.01 -16.85 1.62
N PRO A 364 15.53 -15.86 0.86
CA PRO A 364 16.89 -15.37 1.04
C PRO A 364 17.03 -14.52 2.32
N ILE A 365 18.01 -14.87 3.14
CA ILE A 365 18.46 -14.13 4.34
C ILE A 365 20.00 -14.02 4.35
N GLY A 366 20.54 -13.17 5.22
CA GLY A 366 21.99 -13.00 5.38
C GLY A 366 22.62 -11.95 4.47
N PRO A 367 23.96 -11.82 4.49
CA PRO A 367 24.66 -10.71 3.81
C PRO A 367 24.49 -10.65 2.27
N ALA A 368 24.22 -11.78 1.62
CA ALA A 368 24.04 -11.87 0.16
C ALA A 368 22.59 -11.62 -0.31
N ALA A 369 21.63 -11.60 0.62
CA ALA A 369 20.23 -11.38 0.29
C ALA A 369 19.96 -9.96 -0.23
N PRO A 370 18.89 -9.74 -1.02
CA PRO A 370 18.35 -8.41 -1.30
C PRO A 370 18.05 -7.62 -0.02
N ARG A 371 18.02 -6.29 -0.12
CA ARG A 371 17.62 -5.40 1.00
C ARG A 371 16.18 -4.92 0.89
N VAL A 372 15.54 -5.10 -0.26
CA VAL A 372 14.12 -4.83 -0.49
C VAL A 372 13.38 -6.17 -0.59
N PHE A 373 12.48 -6.46 0.34
CA PHE A 373 11.54 -7.57 0.25
C PHE A 373 10.13 -7.03 -0.02
N ALA A 374 9.37 -7.65 -0.92
CA ALA A 374 8.00 -7.24 -1.22
C ALA A 374 7.06 -8.45 -1.35
N ASP A 375 6.10 -8.55 -0.45
CA ASP A 375 5.16 -9.65 -0.35
C ASP A 375 3.73 -9.20 -0.71
N PHE A 376 3.13 -9.86 -1.70
CA PHE A 376 1.83 -9.49 -2.26
C PHE A 376 0.69 -10.37 -1.77
N SER A 377 -0.37 -9.73 -1.27
CA SER A 377 -1.44 -10.39 -0.53
C SER A 377 -2.84 -9.74 -0.74
N SER A 378 -3.81 -10.13 0.08
CA SER A 378 -5.19 -9.65 0.09
C SER A 378 -5.51 -8.89 1.37
N ASP A 379 -6.52 -8.01 1.32
CA ASP A 379 -7.08 -7.27 2.47
C ASP A 379 -7.24 -8.15 3.71
N ASN A 380 -8.02 -9.23 3.61
CA ASN A 380 -8.29 -10.11 4.76
C ASN A 380 -7.01 -10.73 5.35
N ASN A 381 -6.01 -11.06 4.53
CA ASN A 381 -4.77 -11.67 5.01
C ASN A 381 -3.79 -10.64 5.57
N ILE A 382 -3.78 -9.42 5.03
CA ILE A 382 -2.99 -8.31 5.59
C ILE A 382 -3.54 -7.91 6.95
N MET A 383 -4.87 -7.85 7.13
CA MET A 383 -5.47 -7.57 8.45
C MET A 383 -5.11 -8.63 9.51
N LYS A 384 -4.96 -9.90 9.13
CA LYS A 384 -4.47 -10.98 10.02
C LYS A 384 -3.04 -10.70 10.49
N ILE A 385 -2.17 -10.29 9.56
CA ILE A 385 -0.76 -9.99 9.83
C ILE A 385 -0.62 -8.70 10.68
N ILE A 386 -1.38 -7.65 10.36
CA ILE A 386 -1.48 -6.43 11.18
C ILE A 386 -1.91 -6.78 12.62
N ALA A 387 -2.91 -7.66 12.76
CA ALA A 387 -3.37 -8.12 14.06
C ALA A 387 -2.27 -8.88 14.83
N ALA A 388 -1.59 -9.81 14.14
CA ALA A 388 -0.48 -10.60 14.69
C ALA A 388 0.70 -9.75 15.16
N MET A 389 0.98 -8.62 14.49
CA MET A 389 2.03 -7.67 14.88
C MET A 389 1.68 -6.81 16.11
N GLY A 390 0.41 -6.79 16.52
CA GLY A 390 -0.04 -6.02 17.70
C GLY A 390 -0.22 -4.52 17.47
N ILE A 391 -0.32 -4.06 16.22
CA ILE A 391 -0.42 -2.64 15.84
C ILE A 391 -1.84 -2.26 15.38
N LEU A 392 -2.18 -0.97 15.50
CA LEU A 392 -3.51 -0.43 15.13
C LEU A 392 -4.69 -1.12 15.86
N ARG A 393 -4.45 -1.54 17.10
CA ARG A 393 -5.45 -2.19 17.96
C ARG A 393 -6.31 -1.15 18.69
N ASP A 394 -7.63 -1.26 18.54
CA ASP A 394 -8.62 -0.49 19.30
C ASP A 394 -8.60 -0.89 20.80
N PRO A 395 -8.86 0.07 21.72
CA PRO A 395 -8.83 -0.20 23.17
C PRO A 395 -9.96 -1.14 23.63
N THR A 396 -11.05 -1.21 22.86
CA THR A 396 -12.19 -2.11 23.05
C THR A 396 -12.61 -2.68 21.69
N ASN A 397 -13.34 -3.79 21.68
CA ASN A 397 -13.96 -4.30 20.46
C ASN A 397 -14.93 -3.27 19.84
N LEU A 398 -14.98 -3.18 18.51
CA LEU A 398 -15.83 -2.20 17.82
C LEU A 398 -17.34 -2.45 18.08
N PRO A 399 -18.09 -1.47 18.61
CA PRO A 399 -19.54 -1.59 18.86
C PRO A 399 -20.33 -1.95 17.60
N GLN A 400 -20.92 -3.15 17.58
CA GLN A 400 -21.62 -3.72 16.41
C GLN A 400 -22.94 -3.01 16.06
N GLU A 401 -23.46 -2.21 16.97
CA GLU A 401 -24.72 -1.45 16.86
C GLU A 401 -24.48 0.06 17.07
N GLY A 402 -23.20 0.48 17.09
CA GLY A 402 -22.77 1.86 17.32
C GLY A 402 -22.63 2.26 18.80
N PRO A 403 -22.27 3.52 19.08
CA PRO A 403 -21.82 4.54 18.12
C PRO A 403 -20.46 4.20 17.50
N ILE A 404 -20.09 4.89 16.43
CA ILE A 404 -18.74 4.79 15.83
C ILE A 404 -17.72 5.38 16.84
N PRO A 405 -16.68 4.65 17.27
CA PRO A 405 -15.73 5.17 18.26
C PRO A 405 -14.88 6.31 17.70
N SER A 406 -14.87 7.47 18.35
CA SER A 406 -14.01 8.61 17.97
C SER A 406 -12.51 8.30 18.08
N SER A 407 -12.13 7.31 18.89
CA SER A 407 -10.75 6.84 19.08
C SER A 407 -10.38 5.62 18.23
N GLN A 408 -11.18 5.28 17.20
CA GLN A 408 -10.96 4.09 16.37
C GLN A 408 -9.60 4.10 15.67
N GLN A 409 -8.82 3.04 15.88
CA GLN A 409 -7.50 2.81 15.27
C GLN A 409 -7.64 2.03 13.96
N MET A 410 -8.49 1.01 13.93
CA MET A 410 -8.68 0.14 12.77
C MET A 410 -9.71 0.70 11.80
N VAL A 411 -9.29 1.64 10.94
CA VAL A 411 -10.10 2.15 9.82
C VAL A 411 -9.58 1.55 8.51
N ILE A 412 -10.41 0.81 7.79
CA ILE A 412 -9.97 -0.10 6.73
C ILE A 412 -9.45 0.63 5.49
N SER A 413 -9.95 1.83 5.18
CA SER A 413 -9.38 2.73 4.17
C SER A 413 -7.95 3.19 4.50
N LYS A 414 -7.60 3.30 5.80
CA LYS A 414 -6.25 3.68 6.26
C LYS A 414 -5.29 2.50 6.25
N VAL A 415 -5.76 1.25 6.40
CA VAL A 415 -4.89 0.06 6.50
C VAL A 415 -4.79 -0.73 5.20
N VAL A 416 -5.92 -1.14 4.62
CA VAL A 416 -5.95 -2.01 3.42
C VAL A 416 -6.79 -1.45 2.24
N PRO A 417 -6.59 -0.18 1.82
CA PRO A 417 -7.15 0.34 0.58
C PRO A 417 -6.60 -0.40 -0.65
N PHE A 418 -7.08 -0.12 -1.86
CA PHE A 418 -6.52 -0.70 -3.09
C PHE A 418 -5.07 -0.24 -3.29
N ALA A 419 -4.17 -1.18 -3.58
CA ALA A 419 -2.71 -1.00 -3.52
C ALA A 419 -2.16 -0.52 -2.16
N GLY A 420 -2.92 -0.69 -1.07
CA GLY A 420 -2.49 -0.39 0.30
C GLY A 420 -1.19 -1.13 0.66
N SER A 421 -0.27 -0.45 1.33
CA SER A 421 1.10 -0.92 1.57
C SER A 421 1.53 -0.66 3.00
N THR A 422 2.02 -1.70 3.67
CA THR A 422 2.73 -1.62 4.95
C THR A 422 4.22 -1.83 4.69
N VAL A 423 5.08 -0.95 5.19
CA VAL A 423 6.54 -1.04 5.07
C VAL A 423 7.14 -1.17 6.46
N VAL A 424 7.87 -2.27 6.70
CA VAL A 424 8.69 -2.45 7.89
C VAL A 424 10.14 -2.10 7.55
N GLU A 425 10.65 -1.03 8.14
CA GLU A 425 12.04 -0.57 7.99
C GLU A 425 12.93 -1.19 9.07
N LYS A 426 14.09 -1.72 8.68
CA LYS A 426 15.20 -2.00 9.59
C LYS A 426 16.20 -0.84 9.53
N ILE A 427 16.33 -0.10 10.62
CA ILE A 427 17.17 1.10 10.72
C ILE A 427 18.41 0.79 11.56
N ARG A 428 19.59 1.20 11.10
CA ARG A 428 20.85 1.11 11.85
C ARG A 428 21.27 2.51 12.31
N CYS A 429 21.29 2.73 13.61
CA CYS A 429 21.76 3.96 14.25
C CYS A 429 23.21 3.82 14.74
N SER A 430 23.98 4.90 14.60
CA SER A 430 25.40 4.95 14.99
C SER A 430 25.59 5.87 16.21
N ALA A 431 26.70 5.70 16.94
CA ALA A 431 27.08 6.53 18.09
C ALA A 431 27.39 8.02 17.77
N LYS A 432 27.12 8.46 16.54
CA LYS A 432 27.16 9.87 16.11
C LYS A 432 25.76 10.52 16.07
N GLY A 433 24.70 9.73 16.25
CA GLY A 433 23.40 10.26 16.65
C GLY A 433 23.42 10.63 18.12
N ARG A 434 22.86 11.79 18.48
CA ARG A 434 22.70 12.21 19.89
C ARG A 434 21.36 11.77 20.48
N ASP A 435 20.44 11.38 19.61
CA ASP A 435 19.01 11.25 19.92
C ASP A 435 18.59 9.78 20.14
N LEU A 436 19.40 8.82 19.69
CA LEU A 436 19.18 7.38 19.84
C LEU A 436 20.47 6.64 20.17
N ALA A 437 20.35 5.52 20.89
CA ALA A 437 21.46 4.63 21.19
C ALA A 437 21.99 3.93 19.92
N PRO A 438 23.26 3.48 19.89
CA PRO A 438 23.79 2.71 18.76
C PRO A 438 23.13 1.34 18.67
N GLY A 439 22.66 0.93 17.49
CA GLY A 439 22.05 -0.39 17.32
C GLY A 439 21.13 -0.53 16.12
N ASP A 440 20.41 -1.64 16.08
CA ASP A 440 19.34 -1.91 15.10
C ASP A 440 17.98 -1.54 15.69
N TYR A 441 17.15 -0.91 14.88
CA TYR A 441 15.78 -0.49 15.19
C TYR A 441 14.82 -0.99 14.11
N VAL A 442 13.54 -1.09 14.48
CA VAL A 442 12.40 -1.39 13.61
C VAL A 442 11.43 -0.21 13.65
N ARG A 443 10.94 0.21 12.49
CA ARG A 443 9.84 1.16 12.33
C ARG A 443 8.83 0.62 11.33
N ILE A 444 7.54 0.88 11.54
CA ILE A 444 6.46 0.43 10.64
C ILE A 444 5.72 1.66 10.10
N LEU A 445 5.53 1.69 8.77
CA LEU A 445 4.73 2.69 8.08
C LEU A 445 3.55 2.01 7.39
N VAL A 446 2.32 2.40 7.73
CA VAL A 446 1.09 1.90 7.09
C VAL A 446 0.53 3.01 6.21
N ASN A 447 0.57 2.81 4.88
CA ASN A 447 0.21 3.81 3.89
C ASN A 447 0.88 5.17 4.16
N ASP A 448 2.19 5.10 4.36
CA ASP A 448 3.13 6.19 4.68
C ASP A 448 2.97 6.85 6.08
N ALA A 449 1.93 6.54 6.86
CA ALA A 449 1.84 6.91 8.27
C ALA A 449 2.78 6.07 9.15
N VAL A 450 3.74 6.70 9.83
CA VAL A 450 4.51 6.03 10.91
C VAL A 450 3.54 5.58 11.99
N THR A 451 3.59 4.28 12.30
CA THR A 451 2.64 3.61 13.19
C THR A 451 3.26 3.41 14.58
N PRO A 452 2.59 3.85 15.68
CA PRO A 452 3.03 3.57 17.04
C PRO A 452 3.18 2.07 17.32
N LEU A 453 4.21 1.70 18.08
CA LEU A 453 4.56 0.34 18.47
C LEU A 453 4.39 0.16 20.00
N PRO A 454 3.15 0.16 20.53
CA PRO A 454 2.88 0.21 21.98
C PRO A 454 3.35 -1.04 22.75
N LEU A 455 3.58 -2.17 22.07
CA LEU A 455 4.07 -3.40 22.68
C LEU A 455 5.60 -3.45 22.84
N CYS A 456 6.32 -2.42 22.39
CA CYS A 456 7.79 -2.39 22.42
C CYS A 456 8.32 -1.69 23.68
N ASP A 457 8.26 -0.36 23.70
CA ASP A 457 8.70 0.53 24.77
C ASP A 457 8.16 1.96 24.52
N THR A 458 8.51 2.91 25.39
CA THR A 458 8.07 4.31 25.28
C THR A 458 8.51 4.97 23.95
N LEU A 459 9.67 4.62 23.40
CA LEU A 459 10.16 5.14 22.13
C LEU A 459 9.34 4.55 20.97
N GLY A 460 9.05 3.25 21.04
CA GLY A 460 8.14 2.58 20.11
C GLY A 460 6.75 3.24 20.07
N TYR A 461 6.20 3.62 21.24
CA TYR A 461 4.92 4.32 21.31
C TYR A 461 4.99 5.78 20.81
N THR A 462 5.97 6.56 21.25
CA THR A 462 6.00 8.03 21.01
C THR A 462 6.61 8.43 19.67
N SER A 463 7.55 7.65 19.12
CA SER A 463 8.23 7.98 17.86
C SER A 463 8.24 6.83 16.84
N GLY A 464 7.49 5.75 17.07
CA GLY A 464 7.40 4.60 16.16
C GLY A 464 8.70 3.82 15.98
N MET A 465 9.75 4.12 16.77
CA MET A 465 11.08 3.54 16.67
C MET A 465 11.27 2.53 17.81
N CYS A 466 11.40 1.26 17.48
CA CYS A 466 11.53 0.17 18.45
C CYS A 466 12.92 -0.47 18.33
N PHE A 467 13.67 -0.63 19.43
CA PHE A 467 14.96 -1.34 19.37
C PHE A 467 14.74 -2.81 18.96
N LEU A 468 15.58 -3.38 18.09
CA LEU A 468 15.31 -4.67 17.43
C LEU A 468 15.04 -5.80 18.43
N ASP A 469 15.80 -5.89 19.52
CA ASP A 469 15.56 -6.92 20.56
C ASP A 469 14.24 -6.70 21.30
N ASN A 470 13.79 -5.46 21.46
CA ASN A 470 12.49 -5.14 22.05
C ASN A 470 11.35 -5.46 21.07
N PHE A 471 11.57 -5.29 19.75
CA PHE A 471 10.62 -5.77 18.73
C PHE A 471 10.52 -7.30 18.78
N ILE A 472 11.65 -8.01 18.78
CA ILE A 472 11.67 -9.48 18.86
C ILE A 472 10.97 -9.99 20.14
N LYS A 473 11.08 -9.27 21.26
CA LYS A 473 10.31 -9.55 22.50
C LYS A 473 8.82 -9.26 22.34
N SER A 474 8.45 -8.11 21.77
CA SER A 474 7.04 -7.70 21.61
C SER A 474 6.23 -8.67 20.76
N GLN A 475 6.88 -9.30 19.77
CA GLN A 475 6.27 -10.31 18.88
C GLN A 475 6.11 -11.71 19.55
N ALA A 476 6.08 -11.79 20.89
CA ALA A 476 5.96 -13.05 21.63
C ALA A 476 4.74 -13.90 21.21
N PHE A 477 3.59 -13.27 20.94
CA PHE A 477 2.37 -13.94 20.48
C PHE A 477 2.60 -14.69 19.16
N ALA A 478 3.18 -14.05 18.14
CA ALA A 478 3.48 -14.72 16.88
C ALA A 478 4.53 -15.83 17.06
N ARG A 479 5.55 -15.57 17.89
CA ARG A 479 6.65 -16.51 18.18
C ARG A 479 6.23 -17.75 18.97
N SER A 480 5.08 -17.73 19.65
CA SER A 480 4.47 -18.92 20.28
C SER A 480 3.48 -19.65 19.38
N GLY A 481 3.29 -19.20 18.13
CA GLY A 481 2.22 -19.68 17.24
C GLY A 481 0.82 -19.16 17.59
N GLY A 482 0.73 -18.15 18.47
CA GLY A 482 -0.53 -17.61 18.97
C GLY A 482 -1.45 -18.70 19.53
N ASN A 483 -2.71 -18.69 19.10
CA ASN A 483 -3.71 -19.71 19.40
C ASN A 483 -4.01 -20.57 18.15
N PHE A 484 -3.00 -20.90 17.34
CA PHE A 484 -3.23 -21.58 16.04
C PHE A 484 -3.72 -23.04 16.18
N SER A 485 -3.54 -23.67 17.36
CA SER A 485 -4.11 -25.00 17.64
C SER A 485 -5.64 -25.02 17.55
N LEU A 486 -6.31 -23.92 17.91
CA LEU A 486 -7.76 -23.76 17.83
C LEU A 486 -8.31 -23.96 16.41
N CYS A 487 -7.48 -23.85 15.37
CA CYS A 487 -7.87 -24.16 14.00
C CYS A 487 -8.16 -25.66 13.76
N PHE A 488 -7.72 -26.55 14.65
CA PHE A 488 -7.79 -28.01 14.51
C PHE A 488 -8.43 -28.73 15.70
N GLU A 489 -8.58 -28.05 16.84
CA GLU A 489 -9.48 -28.44 17.93
C GLU A 489 -10.94 -28.44 17.42
N GLN A 490 -11.73 -29.46 17.79
CA GLN A 490 -13.08 -29.72 17.24
C GLN A 490 -14.19 -29.45 18.25
#